data_AF-A0A533WLA8-F1
#
_entry.id   AF-A0A533WLA8-F1
#
_cell.length_a   1.000
_cell.length_b   1.000
_cell.length_c   1.000
_cell.angle_alpha   90.00
_cell.angle_beta   90.00
_cell.angle_gamma   90.00
#
_symmetry.space_group_name_H-M   'P 1'
#
loop_
_entity.id
_entity.type
_entity.pdbx_description
1 polymer ?
#
loop_
_entity_poly.entity_id
_entity_poly.type
_entity_poly.pdbx_seq_one_letter_code
_entity_poly.pdbx_strand_id
1 'polypeptide(L)'
;MSNKTGGSTGFFKWTVSATSHDGEEMGAALHGLSYTLYETVTATDSVIVSRGGPVQNFKVGVGSFAASTSSSTQSITDVGFQPKAILVYWTNETAAHDFNSAPQNNIQFGFGITNSSSLNNQFGVNEFSDDGVATTNTFRNSTNQTLIGITTHNGATRTLIGLATLNSFTANGFDLSWKKIPTKAVIIHYIAFGGTDITKAGVGKFDTTAGAGTQSITGPNFKPDFLMLMSATRTSASENQATGNLNFGIGFATNPLTGTGSNQTSLAITSPNGVSPSTTFTRTNQTGSMNLLNSDGTDNTRAKITSFDPTGFTVTKDFSSTGQLFYYLALQGGRYSVGNFTKSTSVGSQSVTKAGMGFTPAGLLLYSNDKIGNATDTASKNARLSFGAGNGTKQGSIWLHDTNNLNPTSAKERESSQYIAMHGFGTTLNAEAGLTSLNPNGFTLNWDKNNAQAQQIMYVAFGSALPTSNLAETVTATDSVTKTLTKTLSETVTATDSVSTAHGAKITLNTETVTATDSVTNTLTKTLSETVTATDPTITTVLTGATLTKSLFPPSVVTATDTITKEITKILSETVTITDPAITTILTGAALTKILNTETVTATDSVSTAHSATTTL
;
A
#
# COMPACT_ATOMS: atom_id res chain seq x y z
N MET A 1 78.46 37.26 14.99
CA MET A 1 78.38 38.00 16.27
C MET A 1 76.92 38.14 16.66
N SER A 2 76.63 37.82 17.93
CA SER A 2 75.39 38.00 18.68
C SER A 2 74.14 37.21 18.28
N ASN A 3 73.88 36.21 19.12
CA ASN A 3 72.61 35.52 19.36
C ASN A 3 71.52 36.50 19.84
N LYS A 4 70.27 36.34 19.41
CA LYS A 4 69.08 36.65 20.23
C LYS A 4 67.83 35.97 19.68
N THR A 5 67.42 34.97 20.44
CA THR A 5 66.11 34.30 20.45
C THR A 5 64.96 35.29 20.62
N GLY A 6 63.92 35.14 19.82
CA GLY A 6 62.64 35.83 19.98
C GLY A 6 61.57 35.17 19.13
N GLY A 7 60.74 34.33 19.76
CA GLY A 7 59.63 33.66 19.09
C GLY A 7 58.55 34.65 18.66
N SER A 8 58.04 34.45 17.45
CA SER A 8 56.71 34.89 17.03
C SER A 8 56.26 33.98 15.91
N THR A 9 55.28 33.13 16.21
CA THR A 9 54.51 32.36 15.24
C THR A 9 53.59 33.31 14.48
N GLY A 10 54.06 33.84 13.35
CA GLY A 10 53.21 34.51 12.38
C GLY A 10 52.43 33.49 11.56
N PHE A 11 51.18 33.21 11.94
CA PHE A 11 50.22 32.54 11.05
C PHE A 11 49.87 33.48 9.90
N PHE A 12 50.51 33.30 8.74
CA PHE A 12 50.06 33.91 7.50
C PHE A 12 48.85 33.12 6.97
N LYS A 13 47.66 33.70 7.12
CA LYS A 13 46.42 33.14 6.59
C LYS A 13 46.26 33.59 5.13
N TRP A 14 46.58 32.71 4.17
CA TRP A 14 46.21 32.92 2.77
C TRP A 14 44.74 32.52 2.59
N THR A 15 43.89 33.47 2.19
CA THR A 15 42.48 33.20 1.90
C THR A 15 42.35 33.10 0.39
N VAL A 16 42.19 31.89 -0.15
CA VAL A 16 41.82 31.71 -1.56
C VAL A 16 40.32 31.67 -1.63
N SER A 17 39.74 32.74 -2.17
CA SER A 17 38.37 32.77 -2.64
C SER A 17 38.34 32.12 -4.03
N ALA A 18 38.03 30.83 -4.11
CA ALA A 18 37.68 30.20 -5.37
C ALA A 18 36.18 30.44 -5.63
N THR A 19 35.87 31.45 -6.42
CA THR A 19 34.60 31.55 -7.16
C THR A 19 34.92 31.44 -8.64
N SER A 20 34.06 30.72 -9.35
CA SER A 20 34.01 30.44 -10.79
C SER A 20 34.78 29.21 -11.32
N HIS A 21 34.01 28.46 -12.10
CA HIS A 21 34.40 27.39 -13.02
C HIS A 21 35.42 27.92 -14.04
N ASP A 22 36.52 27.20 -14.22
CA ASP A 22 37.05 26.69 -15.49
C ASP A 22 38.51 26.24 -15.26
N GLY A 23 38.89 25.10 -15.85
CA GLY A 23 40.14 24.40 -15.53
C GLY A 23 41.39 25.02 -16.16
N GLU A 24 42.56 24.64 -15.62
CA GLU A 24 43.76 24.27 -16.39
C GLU A 24 44.86 23.73 -15.46
N GLU A 25 45.52 22.66 -15.91
CA GLU A 25 46.71 22.08 -15.29
C GLU A 25 47.85 23.10 -15.19
N MET A 26 48.47 23.21 -14.02
CA MET A 26 49.78 23.86 -13.85
C MET A 26 50.72 22.87 -13.17
N GLY A 27 51.44 22.11 -14.01
CA GLY A 27 52.59 21.31 -13.58
C GLY A 27 53.76 22.22 -13.21
N ALA A 28 54.18 22.18 -11.95
CA ALA A 28 55.43 22.77 -11.51
C ALA A 28 56.44 21.65 -11.22
N ALA A 29 57.39 21.46 -12.13
CA ALA A 29 58.60 20.67 -11.88
C ALA A 29 59.53 21.48 -10.96
N LEU A 30 59.75 21.01 -9.75
CA LEU A 30 60.83 21.51 -8.88
C LEU A 30 61.80 20.36 -8.56
N HIS A 31 63.04 20.57 -9.00
CA HIS A 31 64.17 19.66 -8.83
C HIS A 31 64.56 19.51 -7.35
N GLY A 32 64.72 18.26 -6.92
CA GLY A 32 65.80 17.82 -6.04
C GLY A 32 65.91 18.46 -4.66
N LEU A 33 64.98 18.14 -3.75
CA LEU A 33 65.20 18.07 -2.29
C LEU A 33 64.09 17.16 -1.71
N SER A 34 64.43 15.92 -1.38
CA SER A 34 63.49 14.98 -0.75
C SER A 34 63.29 15.34 0.72
N TYR A 35 62.22 16.08 1.03
CA TYR A 35 61.68 16.18 2.38
C TYR A 35 60.49 15.23 2.50
N THR A 36 60.60 14.21 3.35
CA THR A 36 59.48 13.34 3.69
C THR A 36 58.55 14.12 4.63
N LEU A 37 57.48 14.71 4.08
CA LEU A 37 56.35 15.19 4.86
C LEU A 37 55.50 13.98 5.26
N TYR A 38 55.40 13.70 6.56
CA TYR A 38 54.32 12.85 7.08
C TYR A 38 53.05 13.69 7.08
N GLU A 39 52.29 13.66 5.99
CA GLU A 39 50.93 14.15 5.98
C GLU A 39 50.01 13.02 6.43
N THR A 40 49.50 13.11 7.66
CA THR A 40 48.35 12.30 8.08
C THR A 40 47.14 12.84 7.34
N VAL A 41 46.86 12.30 6.14
CA VAL A 41 45.61 12.57 5.44
C VAL A 41 44.50 11.84 6.19
N THR A 42 43.87 12.54 7.13
CA THR A 42 42.57 12.14 7.65
C THR A 42 41.54 12.40 6.56
N ALA A 43 41.39 11.46 5.63
CA ALA A 43 40.26 11.45 4.72
C ALA A 43 38.99 11.17 5.54
N THR A 44 38.35 12.22 6.04
CA THR A 44 36.92 12.18 6.36
C THR A 44 36.16 12.28 5.05
N ASP A 45 36.26 11.24 4.22
CA ASP A 45 35.37 11.08 3.08
C ASP A 45 33.97 10.84 3.65
N SER A 46 33.23 11.93 3.71
CA SER A 46 31.81 11.90 4.01
C SER A 46 31.18 11.27 2.78
N VAL A 47 30.88 9.97 2.83
CA VAL A 47 30.03 9.33 1.82
C VAL A 47 28.71 10.09 1.84
N ILE A 48 28.51 10.98 0.87
CA ILE A 48 27.21 11.59 0.62
C ILE A 48 26.39 10.47 -0.02
N VAL A 49 25.67 9.73 0.81
CA VAL A 49 24.55 8.91 0.34
C VAL A 49 23.50 9.91 -0.13
N SER A 50 23.49 10.22 -1.43
CA SER A 50 22.33 10.86 -2.03
C SER A 50 21.18 9.86 -1.92
N ARG A 51 20.40 9.97 -0.85
CA ARG A 51 19.11 9.30 -0.78
C ARG A 51 18.35 9.83 -1.98
N GLY A 52 18.15 9.01 -3.01
CA GLY A 52 17.15 9.30 -4.01
C GLY A 52 15.89 9.71 -3.26
N GLY A 53 15.32 10.88 -3.60
CA GLY A 53 14.13 11.38 -2.92
C GLY A 53 13.06 10.29 -2.85
N PRO A 54 12.13 10.33 -1.88
CA PRO A 54 11.13 9.29 -1.71
C PRO A 54 10.43 9.01 -3.04
N VAL A 55 10.71 7.85 -3.65
CA VAL A 55 10.00 7.42 -4.85
C VAL A 55 8.60 7.08 -4.39
N GLN A 56 7.60 7.85 -4.82
CA GLN A 56 6.19 7.55 -4.55
C GLN A 56 5.80 6.30 -5.35
N ASN A 57 6.00 5.14 -4.72
CA ASN A 57 5.74 3.82 -5.29
C ASN A 57 4.26 3.46 -5.24
N PHE A 58 3.46 4.15 -4.41
CA PHE A 58 2.01 4.10 -4.43
C PHE A 58 1.47 5.22 -5.32
N LYS A 59 0.63 4.85 -6.30
CA LYS A 59 0.05 5.79 -7.26
C LYS A 59 -1.46 5.89 -7.11
N VAL A 60 -1.96 7.13 -7.06
CA VAL A 60 -3.39 7.45 -7.10
C VAL A 60 -3.68 8.35 -8.29
N GLY A 61 -4.50 7.84 -9.21
CA GLY A 61 -5.04 8.63 -10.31
C GLY A 61 -6.46 9.03 -9.98
N VAL A 62 -6.80 10.31 -10.09
CA VAL A 62 -8.17 10.80 -9.96
C VAL A 62 -8.55 11.49 -11.25
N GLY A 63 -9.81 11.41 -11.66
CA GLY A 63 -10.29 12.14 -12.82
C GLY A 63 -11.77 11.90 -13.08
N SER A 64 -12.22 12.34 -14.25
CA SER A 64 -13.57 12.07 -14.74
C SER A 64 -13.57 11.98 -16.25
N PHE A 65 -14.56 11.28 -16.80
CA PHE A 65 -14.79 11.19 -18.24
C PHE A 65 -16.29 11.21 -18.51
N ALA A 66 -16.69 11.73 -19.68
CA ALA A 66 -18.06 11.63 -20.14
C ALA A 66 -18.30 10.27 -20.79
N ALA A 67 -19.38 9.58 -20.45
CA ALA A 67 -19.73 8.28 -21.01
C ALA A 67 -19.87 8.35 -22.55
N SER A 68 -19.28 7.40 -23.28
CA SER A 68 -19.35 7.38 -24.74
C SER A 68 -20.77 7.12 -25.22
N THR A 69 -21.30 7.99 -26.08
CA THR A 69 -22.65 7.85 -26.65
C THR A 69 -22.65 7.24 -28.06
N SER A 70 -21.48 6.92 -28.60
CA SER A 70 -21.31 6.48 -29.99
C SER A 70 -20.40 5.26 -30.16
N SER A 71 -19.60 4.91 -29.15
CA SER A 71 -18.66 3.79 -29.23
C SER A 71 -18.96 2.74 -28.17
N SER A 72 -18.85 1.47 -28.58
CA SER A 72 -18.89 0.33 -27.64
C SER A 72 -17.63 0.20 -26.81
N THR A 73 -16.55 0.90 -27.17
CA THR A 73 -15.26 0.88 -26.45
C THR A 73 -14.85 2.29 -26.09
N GLN A 74 -14.38 2.50 -24.87
CA GLN A 74 -13.92 3.79 -24.39
C GLN A 74 -12.64 3.65 -23.57
N SER A 75 -11.56 4.26 -24.05
CA SER A 75 -10.26 4.27 -23.38
C SER A 75 -10.11 5.52 -22.52
N ILE A 76 -9.67 5.33 -21.28
CA ILE A 76 -9.32 6.38 -20.33
C ILE A 76 -7.80 6.29 -20.16
N THR A 77 -7.06 7.26 -20.71
CA THR A 77 -5.60 7.20 -20.85
C THR A 77 -4.85 8.26 -20.03
N ASP A 78 -5.58 9.08 -19.28
CA ASP A 78 -5.07 10.22 -18.51
C ASP A 78 -4.81 9.88 -17.03
N VAL A 79 -4.74 8.59 -16.69
CA VAL A 79 -4.40 8.09 -15.35
C VAL A 79 -2.88 8.18 -15.10
N GLY A 80 -2.07 7.96 -16.15
CA GLY A 80 -0.61 8.11 -16.09
C GLY A 80 0.16 6.93 -15.48
N PHE A 81 -0.51 5.80 -15.24
CA PHE A 81 0.08 4.53 -14.84
C PHE A 81 -0.94 3.39 -15.06
N GLN A 82 -0.48 2.14 -15.04
CA GLN A 82 -1.37 0.98 -15.09
C GLN A 82 -2.04 0.76 -13.73
N PRO A 83 -3.37 0.91 -13.60
CA PRO A 83 -4.06 0.66 -12.36
C PRO A 83 -4.13 -0.84 -12.04
N LYS A 84 -4.20 -1.13 -10.74
CA LYS A 84 -4.47 -2.46 -10.17
C LYS A 84 -5.91 -2.58 -9.67
N ALA A 85 -6.55 -1.45 -9.34
CA ALA A 85 -7.96 -1.36 -8.99
C ALA A 85 -8.52 0.03 -9.30
N ILE A 86 -9.83 0.11 -9.52
CA ILE A 86 -10.56 1.37 -9.73
C ILE A 86 -11.84 1.34 -8.91
N LEU A 87 -12.16 2.51 -8.35
CA LEU A 87 -13.50 2.88 -7.91
C LEU A 87 -14.02 3.98 -8.85
N VAL A 88 -15.21 3.77 -9.42
CA VAL A 88 -15.96 4.78 -10.16
C VAL A 88 -17.19 5.23 -9.37
N TYR A 89 -17.58 6.49 -9.54
CA TYR A 89 -18.79 7.06 -8.94
C TYR A 89 -19.37 8.17 -9.83
N TRP A 90 -20.69 8.32 -9.83
CA TRP A 90 -21.37 9.24 -10.74
C TRP A 90 -22.75 9.66 -10.23
N THR A 91 -23.27 10.78 -10.75
CA THR A 91 -24.70 11.14 -10.82
C THR A 91 -25.19 10.93 -12.26
N ASN A 92 -26.41 11.30 -12.64
CA ASN A 92 -26.88 11.17 -14.04
C ASN A 92 -26.64 12.44 -14.88
N GLU A 93 -25.71 13.27 -14.44
CA GLU A 93 -25.45 14.59 -15.01
C GLU A 93 -24.44 14.50 -16.15
N THR A 94 -24.60 15.37 -17.15
CA THR A 94 -23.83 15.34 -18.40
C THR A 94 -22.89 16.53 -18.56
N ALA A 95 -22.79 17.38 -17.54
CA ALA A 95 -22.00 18.60 -17.58
C ALA A 95 -21.59 18.98 -16.16
N ALA A 96 -20.28 18.96 -15.92
CA ALA A 96 -19.74 19.34 -14.63
C ALA A 96 -20.22 20.73 -14.22
N HIS A 97 -20.77 20.82 -13.01
CA HIS A 97 -21.31 22.06 -12.50
C HIS A 97 -20.22 22.96 -11.90
N ASP A 98 -20.35 24.26 -12.18
CA ASP A 98 -19.58 25.31 -11.54
C ASP A 98 -20.29 25.81 -10.27
N PHE A 99 -19.63 26.71 -9.54
CA PHE A 99 -20.14 27.28 -8.28
C PHE A 99 -21.58 27.84 -8.38
N ASN A 100 -21.97 28.39 -9.54
CA ASN A 100 -23.25 29.09 -9.73
C ASN A 100 -24.39 28.18 -10.18
N SER A 101 -24.08 26.94 -10.54
CA SER A 101 -25.08 26.01 -11.04
C SER A 101 -26.04 25.55 -9.94
N ALA A 102 -27.34 25.51 -10.21
CA ALA A 102 -28.30 24.89 -9.30
C ALA A 102 -28.15 23.36 -9.31
N PRO A 103 -28.38 22.67 -8.18
CA PRO A 103 -28.50 21.21 -8.17
C PRO A 103 -29.59 20.72 -9.13
N GLN A 104 -29.38 19.56 -9.75
CA GLN A 104 -30.37 18.94 -10.63
C GLN A 104 -31.47 18.23 -9.85
N ASN A 105 -32.60 18.06 -10.53
CA ASN A 105 -33.74 17.32 -10.01
C ASN A 105 -33.55 15.83 -10.22
N ASN A 106 -34.07 15.05 -9.27
CA ASN A 106 -33.92 13.62 -9.11
C ASN A 106 -32.53 13.24 -8.61
N ILE A 107 -32.47 12.12 -7.90
CA ILE A 107 -31.22 11.48 -7.50
C ILE A 107 -31.07 10.23 -8.35
N GLN A 108 -29.92 10.07 -8.99
CA GLN A 108 -29.53 8.95 -9.83
C GLN A 108 -28.02 8.77 -9.73
N PHE A 109 -27.56 8.11 -8.69
CA PHE A 109 -26.13 7.93 -8.46
C PHE A 109 -25.73 6.46 -8.50
N GLY A 110 -24.44 6.22 -8.68
CA GLY A 110 -23.89 4.88 -8.59
C GLY A 110 -22.43 4.85 -8.18
N PHE A 111 -22.02 3.66 -7.77
CA PHE A 111 -20.65 3.32 -7.42
C PHE A 111 -20.29 1.99 -8.07
N GLY A 112 -19.05 1.87 -8.54
CA GLY A 112 -18.56 0.65 -9.15
C GLY A 112 -17.11 0.35 -8.77
N ILE A 113 -16.80 -0.92 -8.52
CA ILE A 113 -15.44 -1.37 -8.20
C ILE A 113 -15.01 -2.53 -9.09
N THR A 114 -13.73 -2.52 -9.44
CA THR A 114 -13.08 -3.60 -10.19
C THR A 114 -11.58 -3.63 -9.89
N ASN A 115 -10.93 -4.74 -10.23
CA ASN A 115 -9.51 -4.94 -10.04
C ASN A 115 -8.87 -5.73 -11.19
N SER A 116 -7.55 -5.67 -11.25
CA SER A 116 -6.72 -6.30 -12.30
C SER A 116 -6.62 -7.81 -12.18
N SER A 117 -6.90 -8.40 -11.00
CA SER A 117 -6.73 -9.85 -10.80
C SER A 117 -7.85 -10.68 -11.43
N SER A 118 -9.01 -10.08 -11.72
CA SER A 118 -10.12 -10.75 -12.40
C SER A 118 -10.99 -9.72 -13.10
N LEU A 119 -10.93 -9.71 -14.43
CA LEU A 119 -11.83 -8.89 -15.25
C LEU A 119 -13.30 -9.37 -15.16
N ASN A 120 -13.55 -10.55 -14.61
CA ASN A 120 -14.90 -11.07 -14.40
C ASN A 120 -15.52 -10.60 -13.08
N ASN A 121 -14.72 -10.12 -12.13
CA ASN A 121 -15.22 -9.62 -10.85
C ASN A 121 -15.33 -8.10 -10.92
N GLN A 122 -16.54 -7.62 -11.20
CA GLN A 122 -16.87 -6.21 -11.23
C GLN A 122 -18.20 -6.03 -10.55
N PHE A 123 -18.30 -5.01 -9.71
CA PHE A 123 -19.49 -4.80 -8.91
C PHE A 123 -19.98 -3.37 -9.09
N GLY A 124 -21.29 -3.21 -9.17
CA GLY A 124 -21.95 -1.92 -9.32
C GLY A 124 -23.14 -1.80 -8.40
N VAL A 125 -23.38 -0.59 -7.88
CA VAL A 125 -24.56 -0.20 -7.13
C VAL A 125 -25.14 1.06 -7.79
N ASN A 126 -26.46 1.12 -7.92
CA ASN A 126 -27.18 2.20 -8.60
C ASN A 126 -28.46 2.52 -7.84
N GLU A 127 -28.70 3.79 -7.56
CA GLU A 127 -29.70 4.25 -6.59
C GLU A 127 -30.48 5.44 -7.15
N PHE A 128 -31.77 5.54 -6.81
CA PHE A 128 -32.71 6.46 -7.46
C PHE A 128 -33.74 7.06 -6.51
N SER A 129 -34.03 8.35 -6.67
CA SER A 129 -35.18 9.02 -6.04
C SER A 129 -35.73 10.12 -6.94
N ASP A 130 -37.05 10.11 -7.17
CA ASP A 130 -37.73 11.12 -7.99
C ASP A 130 -38.02 12.41 -7.21
N ASP A 131 -37.85 13.53 -7.90
CA ASP A 131 -38.14 14.87 -7.41
C ASP A 131 -39.52 15.36 -7.85
N GLY A 132 -40.17 16.17 -7.02
CA GLY A 132 -41.42 16.84 -7.39
C GLY A 132 -42.64 15.91 -7.47
N VAL A 133 -42.55 14.66 -6.98
CA VAL A 133 -43.66 13.69 -7.02
C VAL A 133 -44.43 13.66 -5.69
N ALA A 134 -45.74 13.39 -5.76
CA ALA A 134 -46.59 13.39 -4.56
C ALA A 134 -46.35 12.18 -3.63
N THR A 135 -45.95 11.04 -4.21
CA THR A 135 -45.61 9.82 -3.49
C THR A 135 -44.20 9.42 -3.92
N THR A 136 -43.35 9.06 -2.96
CA THR A 136 -41.95 8.74 -3.26
C THR A 136 -41.85 7.64 -4.31
N ASN A 137 -40.99 7.84 -5.29
CA ASN A 137 -40.67 6.84 -6.30
C ASN A 137 -39.16 6.63 -6.28
N THR A 138 -38.73 5.57 -5.61
CA THR A 138 -37.31 5.32 -5.32
C THR A 138 -36.94 3.89 -5.67
N PHE A 139 -35.71 3.69 -6.13
CA PHE A 139 -35.23 2.37 -6.54
C PHE A 139 -33.78 2.16 -6.19
N ARG A 140 -33.40 0.89 -6.10
CA ARG A 140 -32.03 0.45 -5.97
C ARG A 140 -31.76 -0.77 -6.83
N ASN A 141 -30.52 -0.89 -7.26
CA ASN A 141 -29.99 -2.05 -7.96
C ASN A 141 -28.55 -2.30 -7.54
N SER A 142 -28.17 -3.57 -7.45
CA SER A 142 -26.77 -3.95 -7.32
C SER A 142 -26.45 -5.12 -8.25
N THR A 143 -25.21 -5.24 -8.69
CA THR A 143 -24.82 -6.19 -9.72
C THR A 143 -23.39 -6.65 -9.54
N ASN A 144 -23.13 -7.90 -9.92
CA ASN A 144 -21.80 -8.52 -10.04
C ASN A 144 -21.37 -8.73 -11.50
N GLN A 145 -22.07 -8.11 -12.45
CA GLN A 145 -21.84 -8.30 -13.88
C GLN A 145 -21.27 -7.04 -14.55
N THR A 146 -21.40 -5.88 -13.91
CA THR A 146 -21.14 -4.59 -14.55
C THR A 146 -20.49 -3.61 -13.59
N LEU A 147 -19.62 -2.76 -14.12
CA LEU A 147 -18.98 -1.69 -13.36
C LEU A 147 -19.87 -0.45 -13.28
N ILE A 148 -20.51 -0.08 -14.38
CA ILE A 148 -21.32 1.14 -14.51
C ILE A 148 -22.68 0.78 -15.09
N GLY A 149 -23.74 1.23 -14.40
CA GLY A 149 -25.11 1.19 -14.88
C GLY A 149 -25.68 2.61 -14.96
N ILE A 150 -26.06 3.06 -16.15
CA ILE A 150 -26.72 4.35 -16.34
C ILE A 150 -28.18 4.06 -16.65
N THR A 151 -29.08 4.62 -15.86
CA THR A 151 -30.51 4.52 -16.14
C THR A 151 -31.10 5.91 -16.35
N THR A 152 -32.22 5.97 -17.05
CA THR A 152 -33.04 7.18 -17.15
C THR A 152 -34.39 6.97 -16.52
N HIS A 153 -34.98 8.09 -16.13
CA HIS A 153 -36.34 8.21 -15.63
C HIS A 153 -37.27 8.75 -16.73
N ASN A 154 -38.47 8.18 -16.82
CA ASN A 154 -39.63 8.81 -17.45
C ASN A 154 -40.89 8.43 -16.65
N GLY A 155 -41.25 9.23 -15.65
CA GLY A 155 -42.33 8.92 -14.71
C GLY A 155 -42.09 7.62 -13.94
N ALA A 156 -43.07 6.73 -13.88
CA ALA A 156 -42.93 5.44 -13.19
C ALA A 156 -41.95 4.46 -13.88
N THR A 157 -41.50 4.74 -15.12
CA THR A 157 -40.70 3.80 -15.91
C THR A 157 -39.21 4.09 -15.78
N ARG A 158 -38.46 3.05 -15.41
CA ARG A 158 -37.01 3.04 -15.26
C ARG A 158 -36.39 2.27 -16.42
N THR A 159 -35.54 2.92 -17.21
CA THR A 159 -34.89 2.28 -18.36
C THR A 159 -33.38 2.32 -18.19
N LEU A 160 -32.73 1.15 -18.17
CA LEU A 160 -31.28 1.08 -18.31
C LEU A 160 -30.91 1.62 -19.69
N ILE A 161 -30.12 2.69 -19.76
CA ILE A 161 -29.69 3.30 -21.03
C ILE A 161 -28.21 3.07 -21.32
N GLY A 162 -27.39 2.80 -20.30
CA GLY A 162 -25.96 2.57 -20.45
C GLY A 162 -25.50 1.46 -19.52
N LEU A 163 -24.59 0.62 -20.00
CA LEU A 163 -24.00 -0.46 -19.22
C LEU A 163 -22.56 -0.65 -19.67
N ALA A 164 -21.61 -0.51 -18.74
CA ALA A 164 -20.20 -0.73 -19.01
C ALA A 164 -19.57 -1.77 -18.08
N THR A 165 -18.65 -2.54 -18.66
CA THR A 165 -17.70 -3.42 -17.96
C THR A 165 -16.29 -2.92 -18.24
N LEU A 166 -15.37 -3.09 -17.30
CA LEU A 166 -13.94 -3.05 -17.56
C LEU A 166 -13.58 -4.10 -18.61
N ASN A 167 -12.80 -3.69 -19.61
CA ASN A 167 -12.20 -4.55 -20.61
C ASN A 167 -10.75 -4.87 -20.28
N SER A 168 -9.95 -3.87 -19.93
CA SER A 168 -8.52 -4.00 -19.69
C SER A 168 -7.97 -2.86 -18.84
N PHE A 169 -6.93 -3.13 -18.05
CA PHE A 169 -6.05 -2.09 -17.52
C PHE A 169 -4.89 -1.90 -18.49
N THR A 170 -4.72 -0.67 -18.99
CA THR A 170 -3.67 -0.30 -19.94
C THR A 170 -2.49 0.35 -19.22
N ALA A 171 -1.35 0.51 -19.91
CA ALA A 171 -0.15 1.09 -19.31
C ALA A 171 -0.36 2.49 -18.67
N ASN A 172 -1.34 3.25 -19.16
CA ASN A 172 -1.63 4.63 -18.73
C ASN A 172 -3.09 4.82 -18.25
N GLY A 173 -3.84 3.73 -18.02
CA GLY A 173 -5.22 3.81 -17.54
C GLY A 173 -6.01 2.53 -17.78
N PHE A 174 -7.19 2.63 -18.39
CA PHE A 174 -8.10 1.50 -18.53
C PHE A 174 -9.07 1.66 -19.70
N ASP A 175 -9.56 0.54 -20.22
CA ASP A 175 -10.56 0.50 -21.28
C ASP A 175 -11.88 -0.05 -20.73
N LEU A 176 -12.97 0.61 -21.11
CA LEU A 176 -14.34 0.16 -20.86
C LEU A 176 -14.95 -0.44 -22.13
N SER A 177 -15.80 -1.44 -21.93
CA SER A 177 -16.71 -1.99 -22.92
C SER A 177 -18.15 -1.64 -22.56
N TRP A 178 -18.78 -0.76 -23.34
CA TRP A 178 -20.20 -0.46 -23.26
C TRP A 178 -21.01 -1.59 -23.90
N LYS A 179 -21.58 -2.49 -23.07
CA LYS A 179 -22.50 -3.55 -23.54
C LYS A 179 -23.86 -2.97 -23.94
N LYS A 180 -24.21 -1.82 -23.37
CA LYS A 180 -25.28 -0.96 -23.86
C LYS A 180 -24.72 0.46 -23.96
N ILE A 181 -24.71 1.01 -25.17
CA ILE A 181 -24.19 2.37 -25.42
C ILE A 181 -25.18 3.38 -24.80
N PRO A 182 -24.72 4.22 -23.85
CA PRO A 182 -25.49 5.29 -23.26
C PRO A 182 -26.10 6.23 -24.30
N THR A 183 -27.35 6.65 -24.08
CA THR A 183 -27.97 7.75 -24.85
C THR A 183 -27.61 9.13 -24.30
N LYS A 184 -26.85 9.19 -23.20
CA LYS A 184 -26.42 10.42 -22.51
C LYS A 184 -24.94 10.30 -22.13
N ALA A 185 -24.21 11.40 -22.28
CA ALA A 185 -22.80 11.50 -21.94
C ALA A 185 -22.61 11.81 -20.45
N VAL A 186 -23.04 10.89 -19.58
CA VAL A 186 -22.97 11.06 -18.12
C VAL A 186 -21.52 11.19 -17.66
N ILE A 187 -21.25 12.13 -16.74
CA ILE A 187 -19.93 12.32 -16.15
C ILE A 187 -19.67 11.23 -15.10
N ILE A 188 -18.64 10.41 -15.36
CA ILE A 188 -18.19 9.36 -14.45
C ILE A 188 -16.87 9.78 -13.83
N HIS A 189 -16.83 9.90 -12.51
CA HIS A 189 -15.61 10.12 -11.76
C HIS A 189 -14.92 8.79 -11.46
N TYR A 190 -13.59 8.82 -11.33
CA TYR A 190 -12.82 7.66 -10.90
C TYR A 190 -11.72 8.04 -9.91
N ILE A 191 -11.41 7.06 -9.06
CA ILE A 191 -10.12 6.95 -8.36
C ILE A 191 -9.50 5.61 -8.73
N ALA A 192 -8.27 5.66 -9.24
CA ALA A 192 -7.49 4.53 -9.71
C ALA A 192 -6.29 4.32 -8.78
N PHE A 193 -6.02 3.07 -8.42
CA PHE A 193 -4.96 2.68 -7.50
C PHE A 193 -3.92 1.83 -8.22
N GLY A 194 -2.63 2.13 -8.08
CA GLY A 194 -1.57 1.34 -8.70
C GLY A 194 -0.19 1.61 -8.11
N GLY A 195 0.83 1.30 -8.88
CA GLY A 195 2.23 1.36 -8.43
C GLY A 195 2.71 0.06 -7.77
N THR A 196 3.98 0.03 -7.39
CA THR A 196 4.65 -1.17 -6.84
C THR A 196 4.27 -1.43 -5.39
N ASP A 197 3.85 -0.41 -4.64
CA ASP A 197 3.46 -0.56 -3.24
C ASP A 197 2.14 -1.33 -3.07
N ILE A 198 1.29 -1.39 -4.08
CA ILE A 198 0.09 -2.24 -4.06
C ILE A 198 0.49 -3.62 -4.55
N THR A 199 0.73 -4.57 -3.65
CA THR A 199 1.18 -5.92 -4.04
C THR A 199 0.03 -6.79 -4.52
N LYS A 200 -1.17 -6.60 -3.95
CA LYS A 200 -2.41 -7.28 -4.37
C LYS A 200 -3.59 -6.34 -4.30
N ALA A 201 -4.50 -6.49 -5.25
CA ALA A 201 -5.81 -5.85 -5.22
C ALA A 201 -6.86 -6.91 -5.53
N GLY A 202 -7.97 -6.90 -4.81
CA GLY A 202 -9.04 -7.89 -4.95
C GLY A 202 -10.40 -7.21 -4.79
N VAL A 203 -11.35 -7.52 -5.67
CA VAL A 203 -12.77 -7.23 -5.41
C VAL A 203 -13.56 -8.51 -5.22
N GLY A 204 -14.61 -8.46 -4.42
CA GLY A 204 -15.49 -9.60 -4.20
C GLY A 204 -16.76 -9.21 -3.46
N LYS A 205 -17.49 -10.23 -3.01
CA LYS A 205 -18.75 -10.07 -2.29
C LYS A 205 -18.91 -11.10 -1.19
N PHE A 206 -19.74 -10.80 -0.20
CA PHE A 206 -20.18 -11.74 0.82
C PHE A 206 -21.54 -11.33 1.37
N ASP A 207 -22.33 -12.29 1.85
CA ASP A 207 -23.50 -12.02 2.67
C ASP A 207 -23.12 -12.04 4.15
N THR A 208 -23.61 -11.08 4.94
CA THR A 208 -23.57 -11.21 6.40
C THR A 208 -24.42 -12.41 6.83
N THR A 209 -24.07 -13.07 7.93
CA THR A 209 -25.04 -13.94 8.63
C THR A 209 -25.95 -13.09 9.51
N ALA A 210 -27.20 -13.54 9.70
CA ALA A 210 -28.20 -12.84 10.52
C ALA A 210 -27.81 -12.83 12.01
N GLY A 211 -28.23 -11.79 12.73
CA GLY A 211 -27.94 -11.58 14.14
C GLY A 211 -26.56 -10.98 14.43
N ALA A 212 -26.28 -10.78 15.72
CA ALA A 212 -24.99 -10.34 16.22
C ALA A 212 -23.96 -11.48 16.19
N GLY A 213 -22.67 -11.14 16.15
CA GLY A 213 -21.58 -12.11 16.21
C GLY A 213 -20.48 -11.88 15.19
N THR A 214 -19.49 -12.78 15.19
CA THR A 214 -18.32 -12.73 14.30
C THR A 214 -18.52 -13.55 13.03
N GLN A 215 -17.88 -13.10 11.95
CA GLN A 215 -17.88 -13.79 10.66
C GLN A 215 -16.55 -13.53 9.95
N SER A 216 -15.82 -14.61 9.66
CA SER A 216 -14.58 -14.53 8.87
C SER A 216 -14.89 -14.58 7.37
N ILE A 217 -14.26 -13.69 6.62
CA ILE A 217 -14.41 -13.53 5.18
C ILE A 217 -13.04 -13.82 4.55
N THR A 218 -12.93 -14.91 3.80
CA THR A 218 -11.68 -15.39 3.18
C THR A 218 -11.59 -15.08 1.67
N GLY A 219 -12.61 -14.43 1.11
CA GLY A 219 -12.70 -14.12 -0.32
C GLY A 219 -11.50 -13.37 -0.92
N PRO A 220 -10.82 -12.43 -0.21
CA PRO A 220 -9.62 -11.78 -0.74
C PRO A 220 -8.47 -12.74 -1.06
N ASN A 221 -8.31 -13.85 -0.32
CA ASN A 221 -7.16 -14.78 -0.42
C ASN A 221 -5.78 -14.13 -0.17
N PHE A 222 -5.77 -13.00 0.52
CA PHE A 222 -4.58 -12.34 1.04
C PHE A 222 -5.00 -11.47 2.22
N LYS A 223 -4.03 -11.11 3.08
CA LYS A 223 -4.24 -10.14 4.16
C LYS A 223 -4.34 -8.74 3.60
N PRO A 224 -5.51 -8.08 3.63
CA PRO A 224 -5.65 -6.70 3.18
C PRO A 224 -5.01 -5.74 4.19
N ASP A 225 -4.54 -4.60 3.69
CA ASP A 225 -4.16 -3.43 4.47
C ASP A 225 -5.22 -2.33 4.42
N PHE A 226 -6.11 -2.39 3.42
CA PHE A 226 -7.25 -1.51 3.25
C PHE A 226 -8.47 -2.28 2.76
N LEU A 227 -9.64 -1.88 3.24
CA LEU A 227 -10.95 -2.31 2.77
C LEU A 227 -11.84 -1.11 2.50
N MET A 228 -12.51 -1.14 1.35
CA MET A 228 -13.75 -0.42 1.09
C MET A 228 -14.88 -1.44 1.02
N LEU A 229 -16.02 -1.14 1.64
CA LEU A 229 -17.22 -1.96 1.69
C LEU A 229 -18.39 -1.13 1.18
N MET A 230 -19.24 -1.71 0.33
CA MET A 230 -20.47 -1.05 -0.12
C MET A 230 -21.64 -2.02 -0.26
N SER A 231 -22.86 -1.53 -0.08
CA SER A 231 -24.08 -2.33 -0.17
C SER A 231 -25.27 -1.49 -0.61
N ALA A 232 -26.21 -2.15 -1.29
CA ALA A 232 -27.53 -1.61 -1.62
C ALA A 232 -28.63 -2.11 -0.65
N THR A 233 -28.28 -2.66 0.52
CA THR A 233 -29.23 -3.31 1.46
C THR A 233 -30.10 -4.37 0.76
N ARG A 234 -29.44 -5.45 0.33
CA ARG A 234 -30.02 -6.56 -0.45
C ARG A 234 -29.46 -7.89 0.01
N THR A 235 -30.05 -8.99 -0.44
CA THR A 235 -29.47 -10.33 -0.34
C THR A 235 -28.93 -10.77 -1.71
N SER A 236 -28.01 -11.75 -1.75
CA SER A 236 -27.56 -12.37 -3.00
C SER A 236 -28.69 -12.88 -3.91
N ALA A 237 -29.84 -13.29 -3.36
CA ALA A 237 -31.00 -13.75 -4.14
C ALA A 237 -31.67 -12.63 -4.95
N SER A 238 -31.44 -11.38 -4.55
CA SER A 238 -32.06 -10.19 -5.13
C SER A 238 -31.06 -9.30 -5.87
N GLU A 239 -29.80 -9.73 -5.97
CA GLU A 239 -28.78 -9.11 -6.81
C GLU A 239 -29.22 -9.16 -8.28
N ASN A 240 -28.77 -8.18 -9.08
CA ASN A 240 -29.09 -7.98 -10.49
C ASN A 240 -30.57 -7.69 -10.79
N GLN A 241 -31.37 -7.36 -9.77
CA GLN A 241 -32.77 -6.98 -9.92
C GLN A 241 -33.04 -5.62 -9.28
N ALA A 242 -33.66 -4.73 -10.05
CA ALA A 242 -34.12 -3.46 -9.54
C ALA A 242 -35.34 -3.66 -8.62
N THR A 243 -35.34 -3.05 -7.44
CA THR A 243 -36.53 -3.00 -6.57
C THR A 243 -36.73 -1.62 -6.00
N GLY A 244 -37.94 -1.36 -5.48
CA GLY A 244 -38.24 -0.12 -4.79
C GLY A 244 -37.35 0.10 -3.55
N ASN A 245 -37.28 1.34 -3.09
CA ASN A 245 -36.41 1.90 -2.05
C ASN A 245 -35.01 2.23 -2.57
N LEU A 246 -34.55 3.43 -2.26
CA LEU A 246 -33.13 3.81 -2.30
C LEU A 246 -32.52 3.39 -0.96
N ASN A 247 -31.46 2.59 -0.99
CA ASN A 247 -30.72 2.19 0.20
C ASN A 247 -29.26 2.01 -0.16
N PHE A 248 -28.39 2.81 0.43
CA PHE A 248 -26.96 2.73 0.16
C PHE A 248 -26.16 2.77 1.45
N GLY A 249 -25.16 1.92 1.54
CA GLY A 249 -24.15 1.95 2.59
C GLY A 249 -22.75 1.88 1.99
N ILE A 250 -21.84 2.68 2.51
CA ILE A 250 -20.41 2.66 2.18
C ILE A 250 -19.58 2.77 3.45
N GLY A 251 -18.45 2.09 3.52
CA GLY A 251 -17.51 2.25 4.62
C GLY A 251 -16.12 1.75 4.31
N PHE A 252 -15.21 2.09 5.21
CA PHE A 252 -13.78 1.91 5.02
C PHE A 252 -13.13 1.40 6.29
N ALA A 253 -12.06 0.62 6.14
CA ALA A 253 -11.25 0.13 7.24
C ALA A 253 -9.77 -0.01 6.84
N THR A 254 -8.85 0.21 7.78
CA THR A 254 -7.40 0.11 7.55
C THR A 254 -6.68 -0.76 8.57
N ASN A 255 -5.68 -1.51 8.12
CA ASN A 255 -4.73 -2.23 8.95
C ASN A 255 -3.49 -1.36 9.23
N PRO A 256 -2.95 -1.33 10.46
CA PRO A 256 -3.49 -1.91 11.68
C PRO A 256 -4.74 -1.19 12.18
N LEU A 257 -5.63 -1.95 12.82
CA LEU A 257 -6.71 -1.43 13.64
C LEU A 257 -6.09 -0.90 14.96
N THR A 258 -5.48 0.28 14.96
CA THR A 258 -4.94 0.86 16.20
C THR A 258 -6.07 1.36 17.11
N GLY A 259 -5.97 1.06 18.40
CA GLY A 259 -7.05 1.25 19.39
C GLY A 259 -7.31 2.69 19.85
N THR A 260 -6.67 3.70 19.27
CA THR A 260 -6.77 5.10 19.76
C THR A 260 -7.17 6.13 18.69
N GLY A 261 -7.51 5.70 17.47
CA GLY A 261 -8.03 6.58 16.41
C GLY A 261 -9.10 5.88 15.57
N SER A 262 -9.98 6.67 14.94
CA SER A 262 -10.90 6.17 13.92
C SER A 262 -10.06 5.60 12.78
N ASN A 263 -10.00 4.27 12.65
CA ASN A 263 -9.39 3.55 11.52
C ASN A 263 -10.48 2.88 10.67
N GLN A 264 -11.73 3.20 10.98
CA GLN A 264 -12.93 2.70 10.32
C GLN A 264 -14.00 3.76 10.39
N THR A 265 -14.70 3.96 9.28
CA THR A 265 -15.83 4.88 9.20
C THR A 265 -16.83 4.34 8.18
N SER A 266 -18.10 4.69 8.31
CA SER A 266 -19.14 4.32 7.35
C SER A 266 -20.27 5.33 7.30
N LEU A 267 -21.03 5.30 6.21
CA LEU A 267 -22.20 6.12 5.96
C LEU A 267 -23.30 5.25 5.35
N ALA A 268 -24.55 5.48 5.77
CA ALA A 268 -25.74 4.88 5.20
C ALA A 268 -26.79 5.95 4.89
N ILE A 269 -27.58 5.72 3.84
CA ILE A 269 -28.76 6.50 3.47
C ILE A 269 -29.92 5.58 3.08
N THR A 270 -31.15 6.06 3.28
CA THR A 270 -32.36 5.34 2.87
C THR A 270 -33.51 6.30 2.53
N SER A 271 -34.27 5.97 1.49
CA SER A 271 -35.51 6.62 1.07
C SER A 271 -36.50 5.55 0.54
N PRO A 272 -37.58 5.22 1.26
CA PRO A 272 -38.53 4.19 0.89
C PRO A 272 -39.41 4.61 -0.28
N ASN A 273 -39.85 3.62 -1.04
CA ASN A 273 -40.71 3.79 -2.20
C ASN A 273 -42.20 3.72 -1.82
N GLY A 274 -43.04 4.50 -2.48
CA GLY A 274 -44.49 4.47 -2.30
C GLY A 274 -44.98 5.14 -1.01
N VAL A 275 -44.22 6.10 -0.45
CA VAL A 275 -44.53 6.76 0.82
C VAL A 275 -44.88 8.25 0.60
N SER A 276 -45.84 8.77 1.37
CA SER A 276 -46.19 10.20 1.40
C SER A 276 -46.58 10.63 2.82
N PRO A 277 -46.00 11.72 3.37
CA PRO A 277 -44.87 12.49 2.82
C PRO A 277 -43.59 11.64 2.79
N SER A 278 -42.54 12.13 2.11
CA SER A 278 -41.25 11.42 2.07
C SER A 278 -40.72 11.07 3.47
N THR A 279 -40.04 9.95 3.62
CA THR A 279 -39.44 9.53 4.90
C THR A 279 -38.00 9.13 4.66
N THR A 280 -37.02 9.96 5.01
CA THR A 280 -35.63 9.70 4.62
C THR A 280 -34.69 9.77 5.80
N PHE A 281 -33.64 8.94 5.76
CA PHE A 281 -32.65 8.86 6.82
C PHE A 281 -31.22 8.78 6.30
N THR A 282 -30.29 9.24 7.14
CA THR A 282 -28.85 9.09 6.98
C THR A 282 -28.21 8.73 8.32
N ARG A 283 -27.09 8.01 8.30
CA ARG A 283 -26.24 7.79 9.47
C ARG A 283 -24.79 7.74 9.04
N THR A 284 -23.91 8.44 9.75
CA THR A 284 -22.48 8.11 9.75
C THR A 284 -22.14 7.29 10.98
N ASN A 285 -21.06 6.53 10.95
CA ASN A 285 -20.53 5.77 12.08
C ASN A 285 -18.99 5.85 12.01
N GLN A 286 -18.35 6.17 13.15
CA GLN A 286 -16.91 6.46 13.23
C GLN A 286 -16.07 5.31 13.83
N THR A 287 -16.73 4.23 14.23
CA THR A 287 -16.13 3.05 14.87
C THR A 287 -16.42 1.76 14.11
N GLY A 288 -17.33 1.81 13.14
CA GLY A 288 -17.72 0.71 12.27
C GLY A 288 -17.63 1.07 10.79
N SER A 289 -17.29 0.06 10.01
CA SER A 289 -17.08 0.11 8.55
C SER A 289 -18.27 -0.44 7.76
N MET A 290 -19.31 -0.93 8.44
CA MET A 290 -20.52 -1.45 7.81
C MET A 290 -21.75 -0.88 8.51
N ASN A 291 -22.60 -0.23 7.73
CA ASN A 291 -23.75 0.50 8.21
C ASN A 291 -24.86 0.46 7.15
N LEU A 292 -26.03 -0.05 7.52
CA LEU A 292 -27.26 -0.06 6.71
C LEU A 292 -28.46 0.28 7.59
N LEU A 293 -29.46 0.94 7.00
CA LEU A 293 -30.69 1.40 7.68
C LEU A 293 -31.94 0.78 7.06
N ASN A 294 -32.92 0.46 7.89
CA ASN A 294 -34.28 0.16 7.47
C ASN A 294 -35.02 1.45 7.08
N SER A 295 -36.17 1.31 6.42
CA SER A 295 -37.00 2.43 5.98
C SER A 295 -37.55 3.31 7.11
N ASP A 296 -37.54 2.83 8.36
CA ASP A 296 -37.92 3.57 9.57
C ASP A 296 -36.73 4.23 10.28
N GLY A 297 -35.52 4.11 9.73
CA GLY A 297 -34.28 4.64 10.30
C GLY A 297 -33.65 3.76 11.39
N THR A 298 -34.20 2.57 11.66
CA THR A 298 -33.58 1.58 12.53
C THR A 298 -32.45 0.83 11.82
N ASP A 299 -31.68 0.05 12.57
CA ASP A 299 -30.58 -0.73 12.02
C ASP A 299 -31.07 -1.83 11.09
N ASN A 300 -30.53 -1.85 9.88
CA ASN A 300 -30.58 -3.05 9.05
C ASN A 300 -29.35 -3.93 9.29
N THR A 301 -28.15 -3.32 9.26
CA THR A 301 -26.86 -3.93 9.60
C THR A 301 -25.96 -2.89 10.26
N ARG A 302 -25.28 -3.28 11.35
CA ARG A 302 -24.23 -2.51 11.99
C ARG A 302 -23.07 -3.44 12.33
N ALA A 303 -21.90 -3.18 11.75
CA ALA A 303 -20.72 -4.02 11.96
C ALA A 303 -19.41 -3.26 11.75
N LYS A 304 -18.33 -3.88 12.22
CA LYS A 304 -16.95 -3.38 12.11
C LYS A 304 -16.00 -4.50 11.74
N ILE A 305 -14.89 -4.17 11.11
CA ILE A 305 -13.76 -5.08 10.96
C ILE A 305 -13.06 -5.20 12.30
N THR A 306 -12.78 -6.42 12.75
CA THR A 306 -12.08 -6.67 14.02
C THR A 306 -10.71 -7.28 13.83
N SER A 307 -10.45 -7.93 12.70
CA SER A 307 -9.10 -8.33 12.31
C SER A 307 -8.93 -8.36 10.80
N PHE A 308 -7.70 -8.14 10.36
CA PHE A 308 -7.22 -8.43 9.02
C PHE A 308 -6.42 -9.73 9.10
N ASP A 309 -6.91 -10.75 8.42
CA ASP A 309 -6.47 -12.14 8.54
C ASP A 309 -5.60 -12.53 7.34
N PRO A 310 -4.72 -13.55 7.43
CA PRO A 310 -3.82 -13.94 6.33
C PRO A 310 -4.51 -14.14 4.96
N THR A 311 -5.77 -14.55 4.95
CA THR A 311 -6.57 -14.81 3.74
C THR A 311 -7.76 -13.87 3.57
N GLY A 312 -7.91 -12.85 4.42
CA GLY A 312 -9.02 -11.90 4.32
C GLY A 312 -9.22 -11.07 5.59
N PHE A 313 -10.41 -11.08 6.16
CA PHE A 313 -10.76 -10.24 7.31
C PHE A 313 -11.91 -10.83 8.11
N THR A 314 -12.00 -10.43 9.38
CA THR A 314 -13.11 -10.80 10.26
C THR A 314 -13.97 -9.59 10.57
N VAL A 315 -15.28 -9.79 10.43
CA VAL A 315 -16.33 -8.80 10.76
C VAL A 315 -16.95 -9.17 12.09
N THR A 316 -17.13 -8.19 12.98
CA THR A 316 -17.99 -8.30 14.15
C THR A 316 -19.23 -7.46 13.95
N LYS A 317 -20.39 -8.12 13.97
CA LYS A 317 -21.71 -7.50 13.81
C LYS A 317 -22.28 -7.21 15.19
N ASP A 318 -22.61 -5.95 15.41
CA ASP A 318 -23.47 -5.55 16.52
C ASP A 318 -24.91 -5.97 16.22
N PHE A 319 -25.31 -5.89 14.95
CA PHE A 319 -26.63 -6.30 14.47
C PHE A 319 -26.64 -6.60 12.95
N SER A 320 -27.44 -7.58 12.52
CA SER A 320 -27.84 -7.77 11.11
C SER A 320 -29.23 -8.40 11.06
N SER A 321 -30.21 -7.69 10.50
CA SER A 321 -31.62 -8.11 10.44
C SER A 321 -31.81 -9.42 9.66
N THR A 322 -31.16 -9.53 8.51
CA THR A 322 -31.05 -10.72 7.67
C THR A 322 -29.64 -10.82 7.14
N GLY A 323 -29.35 -11.84 6.32
CA GLY A 323 -28.11 -11.82 5.55
C GLY A 323 -28.14 -10.70 4.51
N GLN A 324 -27.15 -9.81 4.56
CA GLN A 324 -27.04 -8.63 3.72
C GLN A 324 -25.77 -8.71 2.88
N LEU A 325 -25.93 -8.46 1.60
CA LEU A 325 -24.89 -8.49 0.59
C LEU A 325 -24.02 -7.23 0.68
N PHE A 326 -22.73 -7.44 0.84
CA PHE A 326 -21.70 -6.41 0.73
C PHE A 326 -20.72 -6.76 -0.38
N TYR A 327 -20.33 -5.75 -1.15
CA TYR A 327 -19.20 -5.79 -2.06
C TYR A 327 -17.99 -5.17 -1.38
N TYR A 328 -16.80 -5.66 -1.68
CA TYR A 328 -15.56 -5.10 -1.15
C TYR A 328 -14.53 -4.85 -2.23
N LEU A 329 -13.70 -3.83 -1.99
CA LEU A 329 -12.37 -3.66 -2.58
C LEU A 329 -11.34 -3.81 -1.47
N ALA A 330 -10.43 -4.76 -1.64
CA ALA A 330 -9.34 -5.07 -0.73
C ALA A 330 -8.00 -4.74 -1.41
N LEU A 331 -7.12 -4.02 -0.71
CA LEU A 331 -5.76 -3.71 -1.18
C LEU A 331 -4.74 -4.21 -0.17
N GLN A 332 -3.64 -4.79 -0.64
CA GLN A 332 -2.46 -5.16 0.15
C GLN A 332 -1.29 -4.26 -0.21
N GLY A 333 -0.52 -3.85 0.80
CA GLY A 333 0.58 -2.90 0.69
C GLY A 333 0.11 -1.44 0.62
N GLY A 334 1.06 -0.50 0.59
CA GLY A 334 0.80 0.92 0.80
C GLY A 334 0.49 1.28 2.26
N ARG A 335 0.10 2.53 2.50
CA ARG A 335 -0.35 3.03 3.81
C ARG A 335 -1.65 3.77 3.68
N TYR A 336 -2.51 3.60 4.67
CA TYR A 336 -3.86 4.14 4.64
C TYR A 336 -4.19 4.77 5.98
N SER A 337 -5.00 5.82 5.95
CA SER A 337 -5.55 6.44 7.15
C SER A 337 -7.00 6.80 6.90
N VAL A 338 -7.89 6.11 7.58
CA VAL A 338 -9.32 6.46 7.65
C VAL A 338 -9.52 7.42 8.81
N GLY A 339 -10.54 8.28 8.78
CA GLY A 339 -10.88 9.10 9.93
C GLY A 339 -11.95 10.12 9.63
N ASN A 340 -12.08 11.12 10.49
CA ASN A 340 -12.96 12.27 10.27
C ASN A 340 -12.34 13.56 10.80
N PHE A 341 -12.89 14.68 10.35
CA PHE A 341 -12.60 16.01 10.84
C PHE A 341 -13.87 16.88 10.74
N THR A 342 -13.84 18.01 11.43
CA THR A 342 -14.91 19.00 11.37
C THR A 342 -14.53 20.09 10.39
N LYS A 343 -15.41 20.37 9.43
CA LYS A 343 -15.29 21.47 8.47
C LYS A 343 -15.17 22.83 9.16
N SER A 344 -14.36 23.73 8.59
CA SER A 344 -14.25 25.13 9.01
C SER A 344 -15.58 25.86 8.94
N THR A 345 -15.81 26.84 9.82
CA THR A 345 -16.96 27.75 9.79
C THR A 345 -16.69 29.03 8.99
N SER A 346 -15.50 29.18 8.42
CA SER A 346 -15.08 30.36 7.65
C SER A 346 -14.63 29.96 6.25
N VAL A 347 -14.87 30.83 5.27
CA VAL A 347 -14.29 30.70 3.92
C VAL A 347 -12.76 30.71 3.97
N GLY A 348 -12.13 30.08 2.98
CA GLY A 348 -10.68 29.99 2.85
C GLY A 348 -10.07 28.67 3.33
N SER A 349 -8.76 28.71 3.58
CA SER A 349 -7.93 27.53 3.81
C SER A 349 -8.20 26.84 5.15
N GLN A 350 -8.30 25.51 5.11
CA GLN A 350 -8.40 24.63 6.27
C GLN A 350 -7.38 23.50 6.15
N SER A 351 -6.38 23.50 7.03
CA SER A 351 -5.44 22.37 7.17
C SER A 351 -6.01 21.32 8.11
N VAL A 352 -5.99 20.07 7.67
CA VAL A 352 -6.40 18.89 8.44
C VAL A 352 -5.16 18.03 8.67
N THR A 353 -4.81 17.83 9.94
CA THR A 353 -3.67 17.02 10.35
C THR A 353 -4.14 15.89 11.25
N LYS A 354 -3.69 14.65 10.99
CA LYS A 354 -3.93 13.50 11.88
C LYS A 354 -2.62 13.07 12.52
N ALA A 355 -2.51 13.25 13.83
CA ALA A 355 -1.43 12.66 14.60
C ALA A 355 -1.41 11.13 14.37
N GLY A 356 -0.23 10.59 14.04
CA GLY A 356 -0.08 9.16 13.77
C GLY A 356 -0.42 8.69 12.35
N MET A 357 -0.81 9.58 11.41
CA MET A 357 -0.88 9.19 9.98
C MET A 357 0.49 8.68 9.50
N GLY A 358 1.54 9.45 9.77
CA GLY A 358 2.94 9.06 9.56
C GLY A 358 3.39 8.99 8.10
N PHE A 359 2.61 9.53 7.15
CA PHE A 359 2.96 9.62 5.73
C PHE A 359 2.37 10.89 5.10
N THR A 360 2.88 11.30 3.95
CA THR A 360 2.25 12.28 3.06
C THR A 360 1.29 11.54 2.14
N PRO A 361 -0.01 11.88 2.07
CA PRO A 361 -0.91 11.19 1.16
C PRO A 361 -0.52 11.41 -0.31
N ALA A 362 -0.67 10.37 -1.13
CA ALA A 362 -0.67 10.42 -2.59
C ALA A 362 -2.09 10.68 -3.16
N GLY A 363 -3.12 10.46 -2.35
CA GLY A 363 -4.51 10.76 -2.70
C GLY A 363 -5.41 10.78 -1.48
N LEU A 364 -6.62 11.32 -1.68
CA LEU A 364 -7.62 11.56 -0.66
C LEU A 364 -9.01 11.24 -1.21
N LEU A 365 -9.84 10.63 -0.37
CA LEU A 365 -11.27 10.48 -0.55
C LEU A 365 -11.96 11.16 0.63
N LEU A 366 -12.97 11.99 0.35
CA LEU A 366 -13.81 12.64 1.35
C LEU A 366 -15.26 12.20 1.18
N TYR A 367 -15.96 11.99 2.29
CA TYR A 367 -17.39 11.74 2.26
C TYR A 367 -18.10 12.26 3.51
N SER A 368 -19.36 12.64 3.36
CA SER A 368 -20.14 13.29 4.42
C SER A 368 -21.64 13.09 4.23
N ASN A 369 -22.41 13.27 5.29
CA ASN A 369 -23.87 13.42 5.25
C ASN A 369 -24.33 14.88 5.49
N ASP A 370 -23.40 15.83 5.42
CA ASP A 370 -23.60 17.27 5.63
C ASP A 370 -24.24 17.62 6.96
N LYS A 371 -24.08 16.75 7.96
CA LYS A 371 -24.65 16.98 9.29
C LYS A 371 -23.70 17.84 10.13
N ILE A 372 -24.29 18.80 10.83
CA ILE A 372 -23.62 19.65 11.81
C ILE A 372 -23.24 18.82 13.03
N GLY A 373 -22.00 18.99 13.51
CA GLY A 373 -21.47 18.34 14.69
C GLY A 373 -20.84 16.97 14.42
N ASN A 374 -19.99 16.54 15.37
CA ASN A 374 -19.14 15.36 15.22
C ASN A 374 -19.74 14.06 15.81
N ALA A 375 -20.93 14.10 16.42
CA ALA A 375 -21.54 12.95 17.09
C ALA A 375 -22.59 12.27 16.20
N THR A 376 -22.23 11.11 15.65
CA THR A 376 -23.05 10.41 14.66
C THR A 376 -22.78 8.91 14.73
N ASP A 377 -23.55 8.22 15.57
CA ASP A 377 -23.89 6.80 15.39
C ASP A 377 -25.42 6.59 15.53
N THR A 378 -26.15 7.69 15.34
CA THR A 378 -27.62 7.74 15.43
C THR A 378 -28.16 8.20 14.09
N ALA A 379 -29.14 7.45 13.57
CA ALA A 379 -29.84 7.84 12.35
C ALA A 379 -30.45 9.23 12.50
N SER A 380 -30.37 10.01 11.45
CA SER A 380 -30.86 11.39 11.36
C SER A 380 -31.70 11.54 10.12
N LYS A 381 -32.56 12.56 10.08
CA LYS A 381 -33.41 12.84 8.91
C LYS A 381 -32.62 13.39 7.73
N ASN A 382 -33.23 13.31 6.55
CA ASN A 382 -32.70 13.68 5.24
C ASN A 382 -31.61 12.72 4.78
N ALA A 383 -31.86 11.98 3.69
CA ALA A 383 -30.83 11.16 3.06
C ALA A 383 -29.86 12.06 2.32
N ARG A 384 -28.59 12.04 2.73
CA ARG A 384 -27.54 12.95 2.26
C ARG A 384 -26.25 12.21 2.08
N LEU A 385 -25.58 12.45 0.97
CA LEU A 385 -24.24 11.97 0.68
C LEU A 385 -23.50 13.04 -0.11
N SER A 386 -22.35 13.46 0.41
CA SER A 386 -21.26 14.04 -0.37
C SER A 386 -20.20 12.97 -0.49
N PHE A 387 -19.63 12.80 -1.68
CA PHE A 387 -18.52 11.88 -1.91
C PHE A 387 -17.59 12.48 -2.96
N GLY A 388 -16.29 12.54 -2.69
CA GLY A 388 -15.32 13.00 -3.68
C GLY A 388 -13.94 12.47 -3.44
N ALA A 389 -13.10 12.57 -4.46
CA ALA A 389 -11.71 12.15 -4.43
C ALA A 389 -10.82 13.21 -5.05
N GLY A 390 -9.54 13.22 -4.67
CA GLY A 390 -8.52 14.11 -5.21
C GLY A 390 -7.11 13.59 -4.97
N ASN A 391 -6.18 13.95 -5.85
CA ASN A 391 -4.76 13.57 -5.75
C ASN A 391 -3.82 14.79 -5.72
N GLY A 392 -4.35 15.98 -5.46
CA GLY A 392 -3.63 17.26 -5.47
C GLY A 392 -3.47 17.88 -6.86
N THR A 393 -3.80 17.17 -7.94
CA THR A 393 -3.78 17.70 -9.33
C THR A 393 -5.14 17.63 -10.00
N LYS A 394 -5.88 16.55 -9.76
CA LYS A 394 -7.25 16.32 -10.22
C LYS A 394 -8.13 16.01 -9.02
N GLN A 395 -9.39 16.39 -9.13
CA GLN A 395 -10.42 16.10 -8.13
C GLN A 395 -11.80 16.00 -8.77
N GLY A 396 -12.75 15.52 -7.99
CA GLY A 396 -14.16 15.62 -8.33
C GLY A 396 -15.03 14.98 -7.26
N SER A 397 -16.27 15.43 -7.19
CA SER A 397 -17.22 15.02 -6.17
C SER A 397 -18.63 14.94 -6.73
N ILE A 398 -19.43 14.11 -6.08
CA ILE A 398 -20.88 14.05 -6.22
C ILE A 398 -21.54 14.43 -4.90
N TRP A 399 -22.76 14.92 -5.00
CA TRP A 399 -23.59 15.31 -3.89
C TRP A 399 -25.05 14.92 -4.15
N LEU A 400 -25.75 14.53 -3.09
CA LEU A 400 -27.19 14.28 -3.14
C LEU A 400 -27.89 14.67 -1.84
N HIS A 401 -29.17 15.01 -1.97
CA HIS A 401 -30.06 15.31 -0.86
C HIS A 401 -31.51 14.94 -1.17
N ASP A 402 -32.07 14.02 -0.38
CA ASP A 402 -33.49 13.70 -0.37
C ASP A 402 -34.14 14.16 0.95
N THR A 403 -35.01 15.15 0.86
CA THR A 403 -35.61 15.83 2.02
C THR A 403 -36.67 14.97 2.68
N ASN A 404 -36.61 14.84 4.01
CA ASN A 404 -37.58 14.12 4.81
C ASN A 404 -38.85 14.95 5.07
N ASN A 405 -39.99 14.28 5.15
CA ASN A 405 -41.30 14.84 5.49
C ASN A 405 -41.75 15.96 4.55
N LEU A 406 -41.60 15.74 3.25
CA LEU A 406 -41.99 16.68 2.21
C LEU A 406 -42.96 16.03 1.21
N ASN A 407 -43.94 16.81 0.75
CA ASN A 407 -44.81 16.51 -0.39
C ASN A 407 -45.10 17.86 -1.10
N PRO A 408 -44.74 18.01 -2.39
CA PRO A 408 -44.06 17.02 -3.24
C PRO A 408 -42.62 16.72 -2.76
N THR A 409 -42.05 15.59 -3.20
CA THR A 409 -40.67 15.20 -2.83
C THR A 409 -39.63 16.25 -3.28
N SER A 410 -38.50 16.33 -2.57
CA SER A 410 -37.34 17.12 -2.96
C SER A 410 -36.10 16.22 -2.96
N ALA A 411 -35.74 15.74 -4.14
CA ALA A 411 -34.59 14.86 -4.37
C ALA A 411 -33.64 15.55 -5.35
N LYS A 412 -32.47 15.96 -4.86
CA LYS A 412 -31.50 16.75 -5.64
C LYS A 412 -30.16 16.05 -5.73
N GLU A 413 -29.51 16.17 -6.87
CA GLU A 413 -28.13 15.72 -7.08
C GLU A 413 -27.26 16.81 -7.69
N ARG A 414 -25.95 16.64 -7.59
CA ARG A 414 -24.96 17.49 -8.24
C ARG A 414 -23.62 16.74 -8.42
N GLU A 415 -22.91 16.99 -9.51
CA GLU A 415 -21.50 16.65 -9.67
C GLU A 415 -20.61 17.90 -9.79
N SER A 416 -19.33 17.76 -9.46
CA SER A 416 -18.32 18.76 -9.73
C SER A 416 -16.98 18.11 -10.05
N SER A 417 -16.30 18.58 -11.09
CA SER A 417 -14.90 18.24 -11.36
C SER A 417 -13.92 19.22 -10.71
N GLN A 418 -14.42 20.24 -10.03
CA GLN A 418 -13.62 21.32 -9.44
C GLN A 418 -13.47 21.20 -7.93
N TYR A 419 -14.33 20.44 -7.25
CA TYR A 419 -14.33 20.31 -5.81
C TYR A 419 -14.21 18.85 -5.38
N ILE A 420 -13.64 18.63 -4.19
CA ILE A 420 -13.54 17.31 -3.57
C ILE A 420 -14.62 17.11 -2.50
N ALA A 421 -15.20 18.18 -1.98
CA ALA A 421 -16.27 18.15 -0.99
C ALA A 421 -17.34 19.18 -1.31
N MET A 422 -18.60 18.79 -1.13
CA MET A 422 -19.78 19.62 -1.36
C MET A 422 -20.76 19.42 -0.23
N HIS A 423 -21.39 20.48 0.24
CA HIS A 423 -22.43 20.40 1.27
C HIS A 423 -23.60 21.26 0.85
N GLY A 424 -24.82 20.76 1.03
CA GLY A 424 -26.03 21.47 0.61
C GLY A 424 -27.28 21.09 1.39
N PHE A 425 -28.36 21.81 1.10
CA PHE A 425 -29.69 21.51 1.59
C PHE A 425 -30.73 21.84 0.53
N GLY A 426 -31.48 20.83 0.06
CA GLY A 426 -32.44 20.99 -1.03
C GLY A 426 -31.77 21.58 -2.29
N THR A 427 -32.26 22.71 -2.77
CA THR A 427 -31.71 23.41 -3.94
C THR A 427 -30.51 24.31 -3.62
N THR A 428 -30.16 24.46 -2.34
CA THR A 428 -29.10 25.40 -1.91
C THR A 428 -27.83 24.65 -1.63
N LEU A 429 -26.79 24.99 -2.39
CA LEU A 429 -25.43 24.59 -2.06
C LEU A 429 -24.86 25.52 -0.98
N ASN A 430 -24.38 24.94 0.11
CA ASN A 430 -23.96 25.65 1.31
C ASN A 430 -22.44 25.79 1.43
N ALA A 431 -21.68 24.78 0.99
CA ALA A 431 -20.22 24.82 1.04
C ALA A 431 -19.60 23.95 -0.06
N GLU A 432 -18.45 24.36 -0.56
CA GLU A 432 -17.65 23.62 -1.53
C GLU A 432 -16.18 23.82 -1.20
N ALA A 433 -15.38 22.76 -1.31
CA ALA A 433 -13.94 22.83 -1.11
C ALA A 433 -13.14 22.12 -2.17
N GLY A 434 -12.07 22.78 -2.61
CA GLY A 434 -11.01 22.19 -3.42
C GLY A 434 -9.87 21.67 -2.54
N LEU A 435 -9.20 20.60 -2.97
CA LEU A 435 -7.96 20.11 -2.39
C LEU A 435 -6.80 20.97 -2.89
N THR A 436 -6.15 21.68 -1.98
CA THR A 436 -5.04 22.59 -2.31
C THR A 436 -3.69 21.89 -2.19
N SER A 437 -3.50 21.06 -1.17
CA SER A 437 -2.24 20.34 -0.98
C SER A 437 -2.41 19.05 -0.18
N LEU A 438 -1.54 18.09 -0.47
CA LEU A 438 -1.34 16.89 0.33
C LEU A 438 -0.07 17.09 1.14
N ASN A 439 -0.22 17.14 2.46
CA ASN A 439 0.84 17.56 3.38
C ASN A 439 1.39 16.34 4.13
N PRO A 440 2.60 16.42 4.69
CA PRO A 440 3.04 15.44 5.68
C PRO A 440 2.02 15.32 6.82
N ASN A 441 1.51 14.11 7.05
CA ASN A 441 0.49 13.78 8.06
C ASN A 441 -0.88 14.46 7.87
N GLY A 442 -1.21 14.95 6.68
CA GLY A 442 -2.45 15.70 6.48
C GLY A 442 -2.71 16.17 5.06
N PHE A 443 -3.63 17.12 4.94
CA PHE A 443 -4.03 17.75 3.69
C PHE A 443 -4.63 19.13 3.97
N THR A 444 -4.67 19.99 2.96
CA THR A 444 -5.27 21.31 3.04
C THR A 444 -6.38 21.45 2.02
N LEU A 445 -7.55 21.86 2.51
CA LEU A 445 -8.71 22.21 1.69
C LEU A 445 -8.86 23.72 1.63
N ASN A 446 -9.40 24.25 0.53
CA ASN A 446 -9.81 25.64 0.44
C ASN A 446 -11.32 25.72 0.22
N TRP A 447 -12.03 26.36 1.16
CA TRP A 447 -13.48 26.56 1.11
C TRP A 447 -13.84 27.83 0.34
N ASP A 448 -14.06 27.71 -0.96
CA ASP A 448 -14.48 28.83 -1.83
C ASP A 448 -15.91 29.28 -1.49
N LYS A 449 -16.79 28.30 -1.22
CA LYS A 449 -18.08 28.54 -0.57
C LYS A 449 -18.04 27.98 0.83
N ASN A 450 -18.55 28.73 1.80
CA ASN A 450 -18.72 28.18 3.11
C ASN A 450 -19.94 28.71 3.86
N ASN A 451 -20.73 27.81 4.44
CA ASN A 451 -21.68 28.15 5.48
C ASN A 451 -20.97 28.13 6.84
N ALA A 452 -21.39 29.00 7.76
CA ALA A 452 -20.83 29.08 9.11
C ALA A 452 -21.26 27.92 10.02
N GLN A 453 -21.24 26.69 9.48
CA GLN A 453 -21.63 25.47 10.16
C GLN A 453 -20.47 24.49 10.18
N ALA A 454 -20.35 23.77 11.29
CA ALA A 454 -19.28 22.82 11.55
C ALA A 454 -19.74 21.41 11.17
N GLN A 455 -19.82 21.10 9.87
CA GLN A 455 -20.21 19.76 9.41
C GLN A 455 -19.09 18.73 9.56
N GLN A 456 -19.44 17.49 9.86
CA GLN A 456 -18.49 16.37 9.88
C GLN A 456 -18.13 15.92 8.47
N ILE A 457 -16.85 15.65 8.21
CA ILE A 457 -16.36 15.05 6.98
C ILE A 457 -15.49 13.85 7.36
N MET A 458 -15.79 12.68 6.79
CA MET A 458 -14.94 11.50 6.88
C MET A 458 -13.94 11.52 5.73
N TYR A 459 -12.78 10.90 5.94
CA TYR A 459 -11.74 10.81 4.93
C TYR A 459 -11.10 9.42 4.88
N VAL A 460 -10.52 9.14 3.72
CA VAL A 460 -9.53 8.10 3.50
C VAL A 460 -8.32 8.74 2.82
N ALA A 461 -7.17 8.70 3.47
CA ALA A 461 -5.90 9.11 2.90
C ALA A 461 -5.11 7.88 2.47
N PHE A 462 -4.53 7.94 1.28
CA PHE A 462 -3.76 6.86 0.67
C PHE A 462 -2.31 7.31 0.52
N GLY A 463 -1.33 6.48 0.81
CA GLY A 463 0.08 6.86 0.72
C GLY A 463 1.02 5.68 0.48
N SER A 464 2.26 6.03 0.18
CA SER A 464 3.31 5.06 -0.08
C SER A 464 3.63 4.21 1.15
N ALA A 465 4.06 2.98 0.90
CA ALA A 465 4.71 2.15 1.90
C ALA A 465 5.91 2.91 2.48
N LEU A 466 6.33 2.56 3.70
CA LEU A 466 7.64 3.04 4.16
C LEU A 466 8.68 2.57 3.15
N PRO A 467 9.63 3.42 2.75
CA PRO A 467 10.71 2.97 1.89
C PRO A 467 11.37 1.79 2.58
N THR A 468 11.23 0.60 2.00
CA THR A 468 12.16 -0.47 2.31
C THR A 468 13.48 0.07 1.79
N SER A 469 14.39 0.39 2.69
CA SER A 469 15.76 0.66 2.29
C SER A 469 16.33 -0.67 1.81
N ASN A 470 15.99 -1.04 0.57
CA ASN A 470 16.77 -1.99 -0.18
C ASN A 470 18.06 -1.23 -0.48
N LEU A 471 18.96 -1.20 0.52
CA LEU A 471 20.33 -0.77 0.34
C LEU A 471 20.95 -1.84 -0.55
N ALA A 472 20.81 -1.70 -1.86
CA ALA A 472 21.73 -2.31 -2.80
C ALA A 472 23.09 -1.61 -2.60
N GLU A 473 23.76 -1.97 -1.51
CA GLU A 473 25.06 -1.43 -1.13
C GLU A 473 26.09 -2.51 -1.49
N THR A 474 26.63 -2.45 -2.71
CA THR A 474 27.86 -3.18 -3.04
C THR A 474 29.01 -2.46 -2.32
N VAL A 475 29.38 -2.94 -1.13
CA VAL A 475 30.58 -2.48 -0.44
C VAL A 475 31.78 -3.22 -1.04
N THR A 476 32.61 -2.51 -1.81
CA THR A 476 33.90 -3.01 -2.27
C THR A 476 34.96 -2.49 -1.31
N ALA A 477 35.38 -3.31 -0.34
CA ALA A 477 36.49 -2.95 0.53
C ALA A 477 37.81 -3.26 -0.20
N THR A 478 38.53 -2.22 -0.61
CA THR A 478 39.91 -2.30 -1.09
C THR A 478 40.71 -1.38 -0.17
N ASP A 479 41.28 -1.90 0.90
CA ASP A 479 42.15 -1.09 1.77
C ASP A 479 43.42 -1.87 2.08
N SER A 480 44.55 -1.20 1.86
CA SER A 480 45.89 -1.69 2.11
C SER A 480 46.36 -1.53 3.55
N VAL A 481 45.59 -0.93 4.49
CA VAL A 481 45.98 -0.89 5.91
C VAL A 481 44.78 -0.90 6.88
N THR A 482 44.69 -1.97 7.67
CA THR A 482 43.98 -2.15 8.96
C THR A 482 42.96 -1.08 9.39
N LYS A 483 41.66 -1.37 9.18
CA LYS A 483 40.57 -0.73 9.92
C LYS A 483 39.45 -1.72 10.25
N THR A 484 39.14 -1.86 11.53
CA THR A 484 38.04 -2.70 12.02
C THR A 484 36.69 -2.11 11.58
N LEU A 485 36.01 -2.76 10.62
CA LEU A 485 34.67 -2.38 10.18
C LEU A 485 33.61 -3.12 11.02
N THR A 486 32.74 -2.38 11.72
CA THR A 486 31.56 -2.93 12.40
C THR A 486 30.30 -2.43 11.68
N LYS A 487 29.75 -3.21 10.73
CA LYS A 487 28.48 -2.87 10.05
C LYS A 487 27.65 -4.14 9.81
N THR A 488 26.37 -4.10 10.16
CA THR A 488 25.40 -5.18 9.88
C THR A 488 24.87 -5.00 8.47
N LEU A 489 25.06 -5.98 7.58
CA LEU A 489 24.67 -5.92 6.16
C LEU A 489 23.81 -7.14 5.79
N SER A 490 22.91 -6.97 4.82
CA SER A 490 21.85 -7.95 4.49
C SER A 490 22.15 -8.83 3.27
N GLU A 491 22.82 -8.34 2.22
CA GLU A 491 22.63 -8.97 0.89
C GLU A 491 23.90 -9.49 0.16
N THR A 492 25.08 -8.87 0.16
CA THR A 492 26.33 -9.53 -0.35
C THR A 492 27.59 -8.80 0.15
N VAL A 493 28.66 -9.52 0.49
CA VAL A 493 29.98 -8.94 0.83
C VAL A 493 31.05 -9.54 -0.09
N THR A 494 31.85 -8.69 -0.73
CA THR A 494 33.04 -9.08 -1.50
C THR A 494 34.27 -8.42 -0.87
N ALA A 495 35.20 -9.23 -0.35
CA ALA A 495 36.47 -8.76 0.21
C ALA A 495 37.62 -9.23 -0.68
N THR A 496 38.51 -8.31 -1.06
CA THR A 496 39.69 -8.59 -1.89
C THR A 496 40.87 -7.85 -1.25
N ASP A 497 41.86 -8.58 -0.73
CA ASP A 497 43.11 -8.00 -0.21
C ASP A 497 44.28 -8.46 -1.09
N SER A 498 45.32 -7.62 -1.20
CA SER A 498 46.51 -7.83 -2.03
C SER A 498 47.80 -8.03 -1.24
N VAL A 499 47.82 -7.98 0.10
CA VAL A 499 49.10 -7.96 0.85
C VAL A 499 49.16 -8.87 2.08
N SER A 500 50.20 -9.71 2.07
CA SER A 500 50.57 -10.73 3.04
C SER A 500 51.05 -10.19 4.40
N THR A 501 50.16 -9.96 5.36
CA THR A 501 50.52 -10.09 6.79
C THR A 501 49.31 -10.52 7.62
N ALA A 502 49.41 -11.64 8.31
CA ALA A 502 48.33 -12.25 9.09
C ALA A 502 47.71 -11.29 10.12
N HIS A 503 46.45 -10.91 9.95
CA HIS A 503 45.70 -10.10 10.92
C HIS A 503 44.23 -10.54 10.98
N GLY A 504 43.75 -10.87 12.18
CA GLY A 504 42.41 -11.43 12.39
C GLY A 504 41.31 -10.37 12.27
N ALA A 505 40.56 -10.41 11.16
CA ALA A 505 39.29 -9.70 11.03
C ALA A 505 38.15 -10.51 11.66
N LYS A 506 37.42 -9.93 12.62
CA LYS A 506 36.18 -10.52 13.14
C LYS A 506 34.98 -9.93 12.39
N ILE A 507 34.50 -10.64 11.38
CA ILE A 507 33.33 -10.24 10.60
C ILE A 507 32.10 -11.03 11.09
N THR A 508 31.09 -10.33 11.60
CA THR A 508 29.78 -10.92 11.94
C THR A 508 28.82 -10.66 10.78
N LEU A 509 28.47 -11.69 10.01
CA LEU A 509 27.64 -11.58 8.80
C LEU A 509 26.27 -12.24 9.01
N ASN A 510 25.20 -11.56 8.56
CA ASN A 510 23.83 -12.08 8.48
C ASN A 510 23.37 -12.23 7.02
N THR A 511 24.27 -12.58 6.08
CA THR A 511 24.02 -12.55 4.63
C THR A 511 23.78 -13.93 4.01
N GLU A 512 23.07 -13.92 2.88
CA GLU A 512 22.67 -15.10 2.09
C GLU A 512 23.81 -15.68 1.24
N THR A 513 24.80 -14.86 0.83
CA THR A 513 25.97 -15.32 0.07
C THR A 513 27.24 -14.59 0.54
N VAL A 514 28.36 -15.30 0.65
CA VAL A 514 29.68 -14.75 0.98
C VAL A 514 30.69 -15.32 0.00
N THR A 515 31.45 -14.46 -0.69
CA THR A 515 32.54 -14.86 -1.58
C THR A 515 33.83 -14.24 -1.05
N ALA A 516 34.72 -15.08 -0.53
CA ALA A 516 36.05 -14.70 -0.08
C ALA A 516 37.07 -15.28 -1.06
N THR A 517 37.93 -14.43 -1.61
CA THR A 517 39.00 -14.84 -2.53
C THR A 517 40.30 -14.32 -1.92
N ASP A 518 40.84 -15.03 -0.93
CA ASP A 518 42.10 -14.67 -0.30
C ASP A 518 42.94 -15.92 -0.03
N SER A 519 44.25 -15.73 -0.05
CA SER A 519 45.32 -16.72 0.04
C SER A 519 45.88 -16.92 1.46
N VAL A 520 45.29 -16.27 2.49
CA VAL A 520 45.74 -16.43 3.88
C VAL A 520 44.56 -16.46 4.87
N THR A 521 44.70 -17.34 5.86
CA THR A 521 43.80 -17.64 7.00
C THR A 521 42.87 -16.52 7.47
N ASN A 522 41.59 -16.61 7.08
CA ASN A 522 40.50 -15.81 7.64
C ASN A 522 39.72 -16.59 8.72
N THR A 523 39.62 -16.04 9.94
CA THR A 523 38.76 -16.61 11.01
C THR A 523 37.32 -16.13 10.84
N LEU A 524 36.54 -16.83 10.04
CA LEU A 524 35.13 -16.52 9.81
C LEU A 524 34.27 -17.00 10.98
N THR A 525 33.53 -16.10 11.63
CA THR A 525 32.51 -16.46 12.64
C THR A 525 31.12 -16.17 12.07
N LYS A 526 30.44 -17.19 11.52
CA LYS A 526 29.10 -17.05 10.90
C LYS A 526 28.00 -17.64 11.79
N THR A 527 26.81 -17.07 11.76
CA THR A 527 25.56 -17.68 12.25
C THR A 527 24.74 -17.98 10.98
N LEU A 528 24.57 -19.26 10.61
CA LEU A 528 24.12 -19.67 9.26
C LEU A 528 22.67 -20.18 9.18
N SER A 529 22.03 -19.88 8.04
CA SER A 529 20.83 -20.56 7.53
C SER A 529 21.00 -21.25 6.16
N GLU A 530 22.04 -20.97 5.34
CA GLU A 530 22.23 -21.62 4.01
C GLU A 530 23.65 -21.43 3.38
N THR A 531 23.95 -22.24 2.34
CA THR A 531 25.15 -22.56 1.51
C THR A 531 26.47 -21.74 1.66
N VAL A 532 27.61 -22.44 1.57
CA VAL A 532 28.98 -21.87 1.63
C VAL A 532 29.79 -22.33 0.41
N THR A 533 30.49 -21.41 -0.26
CA THR A 533 31.47 -21.72 -1.32
C THR A 533 32.81 -21.08 -0.95
N ALA A 534 33.84 -21.90 -0.72
CA ALA A 534 35.20 -21.45 -0.43
C ALA A 534 36.14 -22.09 -1.47
N THR A 535 37.04 -21.28 -2.03
CA THR A 535 38.00 -21.75 -3.05
C THR A 535 39.39 -21.24 -2.64
N ASP A 536 40.22 -22.09 -2.01
CA ASP A 536 41.62 -21.76 -1.68
C ASP A 536 42.45 -23.05 -1.54
N PRO A 537 43.68 -23.11 -2.11
CA PRO A 537 44.62 -24.23 -1.99
C PRO A 537 45.24 -24.51 -0.59
N THR A 538 44.96 -23.73 0.48
CA THR A 538 45.61 -23.96 1.80
C THR A 538 44.75 -23.67 3.05
N ILE A 539 43.42 -23.84 3.00
CA ILE A 539 42.55 -23.52 4.15
C ILE A 539 42.79 -24.42 5.38
N THR A 540 42.99 -23.81 6.56
CA THR A 540 42.79 -24.46 7.87
C THR A 540 41.44 -24.03 8.46
N THR A 541 40.38 -24.79 8.21
CA THR A 541 39.02 -24.42 8.65
C THR A 541 38.77 -24.86 10.10
N VAL A 542 38.56 -23.93 11.03
CA VAL A 542 38.14 -24.25 12.41
C VAL A 542 36.66 -23.89 12.58
N LEU A 543 35.76 -24.88 12.46
CA LEU A 543 34.35 -24.72 12.82
C LEU A 543 34.18 -24.90 14.34
N THR A 544 33.95 -23.81 15.06
CA THR A 544 33.47 -23.86 16.46
C THR A 544 32.00 -23.42 16.49
N GLY A 545 31.09 -24.40 16.55
CA GLY A 545 29.65 -24.16 16.41
C GLY A 545 29.01 -23.58 17.68
N ALA A 546 28.28 -22.47 17.52
CA ALA A 546 27.21 -22.09 18.44
C ALA A 546 25.91 -22.81 18.02
N THR A 547 25.29 -23.47 19.00
CA THR A 547 23.98 -24.17 18.99
C THR A 547 23.08 -23.95 17.76
N LEU A 548 23.03 -24.96 16.88
CA LEU A 548 21.99 -25.11 15.86
C LEU A 548 20.74 -25.71 16.51
N THR A 549 19.80 -24.85 16.93
CA THR A 549 18.42 -25.30 17.18
C THR A 549 17.53 -24.69 16.10
N LYS A 550 16.97 -25.58 15.27
CA LYS A 550 15.71 -25.47 14.51
C LYS A 550 15.85 -25.56 12.98
N SER A 551 15.58 -26.78 12.50
CA SER A 551 14.89 -27.16 11.25
C SER A 551 14.76 -26.09 10.16
N LEU A 552 15.51 -26.26 9.07
CA LEU A 552 15.29 -25.59 7.79
C LEU A 552 15.43 -26.63 6.67
N PHE A 553 14.32 -26.88 5.94
CA PHE A 553 14.34 -27.31 4.55
C PHE A 553 14.66 -26.06 3.71
N PRO A 554 15.46 -26.10 2.61
CA PRO A 554 15.81 -27.20 1.69
C PRO A 554 17.28 -27.71 1.84
N PRO A 555 17.76 -28.74 1.09
CA PRO A 555 19.03 -29.41 1.41
C PRO A 555 20.23 -28.48 1.26
N SER A 556 21.08 -28.45 2.29
CA SER A 556 22.33 -27.69 2.29
C SER A 556 23.47 -28.55 1.75
N VAL A 557 24.14 -28.10 0.69
CA VAL A 557 25.30 -28.81 0.13
C VAL A 557 26.59 -28.20 0.69
N VAL A 558 27.45 -29.02 1.28
CA VAL A 558 28.82 -28.65 1.68
C VAL A 558 29.80 -29.36 0.75
N THR A 559 30.56 -28.60 -0.05
CA THR A 559 31.61 -29.13 -0.94
C THR A 559 32.97 -28.65 -0.44
N ALA A 560 33.88 -29.58 -0.15
CA ALA A 560 35.26 -29.27 0.25
C ALA A 560 36.24 -29.99 -0.70
N THR A 561 37.28 -29.30 -1.14
CA THR A 561 38.19 -29.76 -2.20
C THR A 561 39.67 -29.80 -1.83
N ASP A 562 40.06 -29.68 -0.55
CA ASP A 562 41.47 -29.87 -0.15
C ASP A 562 41.72 -30.16 1.35
N THR A 563 42.95 -30.64 1.61
CA THR A 563 43.66 -31.06 2.83
C THR A 563 43.08 -30.57 4.17
N ILE A 564 42.28 -31.42 4.83
CA ILE A 564 41.75 -31.14 6.17
C ILE A 564 42.77 -31.57 7.24
N THR A 565 43.50 -30.62 7.80
CA THR A 565 44.37 -30.88 8.97
C THR A 565 43.74 -30.35 10.26
N LYS A 566 42.70 -31.02 10.76
CA LYS A 566 42.35 -31.30 12.19
C LYS A 566 40.84 -31.52 12.39
N GLU A 567 40.56 -32.62 13.09
CA GLU A 567 39.36 -33.02 13.83
C GLU A 567 38.01 -32.39 13.43
N ILE A 568 37.21 -33.16 12.67
CA ILE A 568 35.75 -32.96 12.59
C ILE A 568 35.15 -33.44 13.91
N THR A 569 35.09 -32.56 14.90
CA THR A 569 34.38 -32.84 16.14
C THR A 569 32.95 -32.32 16.01
N LYS A 570 32.04 -33.20 15.56
CA LYS A 570 30.58 -33.23 15.84
C LYS A 570 29.61 -32.92 14.69
N ILE A 571 28.86 -33.99 14.35
CA ILE A 571 27.52 -34.14 13.76
C ILE A 571 27.18 -33.26 12.54
N LEU A 572 27.21 -33.90 11.37
CA LEU A 572 26.40 -33.54 10.21
C LEU A 572 25.28 -34.59 10.10
N SER A 573 24.05 -34.20 9.83
CA SER A 573 22.92 -35.12 9.60
C SER A 573 22.69 -35.42 8.11
N GLU A 574 23.63 -35.04 7.23
CA GLU A 574 23.45 -35.05 5.78
C GLU A 574 24.78 -35.36 5.05
N THR A 575 24.70 -35.61 3.74
CA THR A 575 25.76 -36.12 2.87
C THR A 575 27.02 -35.25 2.84
N VAL A 576 28.18 -35.86 3.04
CA VAL A 576 29.50 -35.22 2.94
C VAL A 576 30.25 -35.81 1.75
N THR A 577 30.69 -34.97 0.81
CA THR A 577 31.53 -35.39 -0.33
C THR A 577 32.93 -34.80 -0.16
N ILE A 578 33.95 -35.67 -0.12
CA ILE A 578 35.38 -35.31 -0.01
C ILE A 578 36.10 -35.92 -1.19
N THR A 579 36.88 -35.12 -1.93
CA THR A 579 37.70 -35.58 -3.06
C THR A 579 39.14 -35.15 -2.80
N ASP A 580 40.10 -36.08 -2.68
CA ASP A 580 41.51 -35.78 -2.37
C ASP A 580 42.46 -36.77 -3.08
N PRO A 581 43.50 -36.30 -3.81
CA PRO A 581 44.53 -37.14 -4.42
C PRO A 581 45.72 -37.55 -3.52
N ALA A 582 45.81 -37.13 -2.25
CA ALA A 582 46.95 -37.44 -1.37
C ALA A 582 46.57 -37.57 0.13
N ILE A 583 45.72 -38.54 0.45
CA ILE A 583 45.29 -38.74 1.84
C ILE A 583 46.34 -39.49 2.67
N THR A 584 46.74 -38.92 3.82
CA THR A 584 47.28 -39.68 4.96
C THR A 584 46.26 -39.68 6.10
N THR A 585 45.31 -40.61 6.09
CA THR A 585 44.33 -40.72 7.19
C THR A 585 44.91 -41.56 8.32
N ILE A 586 45.00 -41.02 9.53
CA ILE A 586 45.01 -41.83 10.75
C ILE A 586 43.58 -41.86 11.28
N LEU A 587 42.81 -42.88 10.90
CA LEU A 587 41.52 -43.19 11.53
C LEU A 587 41.83 -43.87 12.88
N THR A 588 41.80 -43.12 13.98
CA THR A 588 41.82 -43.75 15.30
C THR A 588 40.42 -44.27 15.64
N GLY A 589 40.33 -45.54 16.03
CA GLY A 589 39.10 -46.32 16.15
C GLY A 589 38.05 -45.87 17.18
N ALA A 590 38.14 -44.65 17.72
CA ALA A 590 37.13 -44.08 18.61
C ALA A 590 35.95 -43.43 17.86
N ALA A 591 36.12 -43.10 16.57
CA ALA A 591 35.11 -42.38 15.78
C ALA A 591 33.99 -43.25 15.16
N LEU A 592 34.05 -44.58 15.28
CA LEU A 592 33.18 -45.49 14.50
C LEU A 592 32.08 -46.22 15.27
N THR A 593 31.94 -46.05 16.60
CA THR A 593 30.98 -46.87 17.37
C THR A 593 29.59 -46.26 17.55
N LYS A 594 29.24 -45.19 16.83
CA LYS A 594 27.87 -44.71 16.80
C LYS A 594 27.65 -44.01 15.49
N ILE A 595 26.54 -44.32 14.81
CA ILE A 595 26.07 -43.76 13.54
C ILE A 595 26.41 -44.68 12.36
N LEU A 596 25.54 -45.65 12.09
CA LEU A 596 25.26 -46.06 10.72
C LEU A 596 23.83 -46.60 10.65
N ASN A 597 22.86 -45.69 10.63
CA ASN A 597 21.53 -46.01 10.11
C ASN A 597 21.36 -45.16 8.86
N THR A 598 21.57 -45.82 7.71
CA THR A 598 21.29 -45.37 6.34
C THR A 598 21.94 -44.04 5.94
N GLU A 599 23.14 -44.08 5.36
CA GLU A 599 23.55 -43.24 4.23
C GLU A 599 24.99 -43.56 3.75
N THR A 600 25.23 -43.31 2.46
CA THR A 600 26.45 -43.64 1.71
C THR A 600 27.57 -42.62 1.93
N VAL A 601 28.77 -43.12 2.22
CA VAL A 601 30.04 -42.36 2.16
C VAL A 601 30.78 -42.79 0.90
N THR A 602 31.14 -41.84 0.03
CA THR A 602 31.91 -42.12 -1.20
C THR A 602 33.29 -41.47 -1.06
N ALA A 603 34.34 -42.28 -1.09
CA ALA A 603 35.74 -41.83 -1.14
C ALA A 603 36.40 -42.43 -2.38
N THR A 604 37.08 -41.61 -3.18
CA THR A 604 37.77 -42.06 -4.40
C THR A 604 39.25 -41.75 -4.23
N ASP A 605 40.08 -42.78 -4.13
CA ASP A 605 41.55 -42.67 -4.02
C ASP A 605 42.20 -43.12 -5.33
N SER A 606 43.26 -42.44 -5.74
CA SER A 606 44.00 -42.71 -6.98
C SER A 606 45.51 -42.80 -6.75
N VAL A 607 46.01 -43.45 -5.70
CA VAL A 607 47.41 -43.91 -5.65
C VAL A 607 47.54 -45.24 -4.89
N SER A 608 48.10 -46.27 -5.55
CA SER A 608 48.46 -47.54 -4.91
C SER A 608 49.77 -47.43 -4.13
N THR A 609 49.80 -47.76 -2.82
CA THR A 609 50.91 -48.52 -2.20
C THR A 609 50.59 -49.07 -0.79
N ALA A 610 50.80 -50.38 -0.65
CA ALA A 610 51.12 -51.21 0.53
C ALA A 610 50.37 -50.99 1.88
N HIS A 611 49.44 -51.91 2.16
CA HIS A 611 48.86 -52.19 3.48
C HIS A 611 49.85 -52.96 4.38
N SER A 612 50.06 -52.52 5.62
CA SER A 612 50.53 -53.38 6.72
C SER A 612 49.57 -53.23 7.88
N ALA A 613 48.69 -54.22 8.08
CA ALA A 613 47.83 -54.30 9.24
C ALA A 613 48.56 -55.06 10.36
N THR A 614 48.70 -54.45 11.53
CA THR A 614 49.06 -55.15 12.77
C THR A 614 47.83 -55.18 13.66
N THR A 615 47.23 -56.36 13.80
CA THR A 615 46.14 -56.62 14.74
C THR A 615 46.75 -57.02 16.09
N THR A 616 46.49 -56.27 17.15
CA THR A 616 46.61 -56.78 18.53
C THR A 616 45.21 -57.09 19.04
N LEU A 617 45.03 -58.36 19.43
CA LEU A 617 43.81 -58.98 19.99
C LEU A 617 43.30 -58.29 21.26
#